data_AF-A0A090R6R5-F1
#
_entry.id   AF-A0A090R6R5-F1
#
_cell.length_a   1.000
_cell.length_b   1.000
_cell.length_c   1.000
_cell.angle_alpha   90.00
_cell.angle_beta   90.00
_cell.angle_gamma   90.00
#
_symmetry.space_group_name_H-M   'P 1'
#
loop_
_entity.id
_entity.type
_entity.pdbx_description
1 polymer ?
#
loop_
_entity_poly.entity_id
_entity_poly.type
_entity_poly.pdbx_seq_one_letter_code
_entity_poly.pdbx_strand_id
1 'polypeptide(L)'
;MYLSNTSGLKVGITRHTQLPTRWIDQGATQALAILKVKSRYLSGLTEIALAELVADKTNWRAMLKGDNAEIDLKAEAARLLPEIEQRISELLAEFGEDAIERLDNDIVNIHYPVQQYPTKISSHNFDKNPVVEGVLLGIKGQYLIFDTGVINIRKFTSYEVSVEAL
;
A
#
# COMPACT_ATOMS: atom_id res chain seq x y z
N MET A 1 -3.55 -10.15 -6.17
CA MET A 1 -2.42 -9.31 -6.66
C MET A 1 -2.97 -7.95 -7.04
N TYR A 2 -2.23 -6.88 -6.76
CA TYR A 2 -2.60 -5.54 -7.18
C TYR A 2 -1.35 -4.70 -7.50
N LEU A 3 -1.56 -3.66 -8.31
CA LEU A 3 -0.66 -2.53 -8.43
C LEU A 3 -1.16 -1.38 -7.56
N SER A 4 -0.27 -0.58 -6.99
CA SER A 4 -0.66 0.64 -6.28
C SER A 4 0.34 1.77 -6.50
N ASN A 5 -0.15 3.00 -6.40
CA ASN A 5 0.66 4.20 -6.29
C ASN A 5 0.66 4.66 -4.83
N THR A 6 1.79 4.52 -4.14
CA THR A 6 1.93 4.94 -2.73
C THR A 6 2.93 6.07 -2.55
N SER A 7 4.07 5.93 -3.21
CA SER A 7 5.15 6.91 -3.34
C SER A 7 5.83 6.72 -4.70
N GLY A 8 5.08 6.17 -5.67
CA GLY A 8 5.57 5.40 -6.80
C GLY A 8 4.84 4.06 -6.95
N LEU A 9 5.05 3.42 -8.10
CA LEU A 9 4.46 2.13 -8.48
C LEU A 9 4.94 1.01 -7.55
N LYS A 10 4.01 0.17 -7.11
CA LYS A 10 4.28 -1.03 -6.31
C LYS A 10 3.41 -2.19 -6.74
N VAL A 11 3.91 -3.38 -6.48
CA VAL A 11 3.16 -4.63 -6.55
C VAL A 11 2.85 -5.07 -5.13
N GLY A 12 1.66 -5.62 -4.90
CA GLY A 12 1.33 -6.17 -3.60
C GLY A 12 0.35 -7.33 -3.64
N ILE A 13 0.36 -8.08 -2.55
CA ILE A 13 -0.61 -9.13 -2.25
C ILE A 13 -1.53 -8.78 -1.10
N THR A 14 -2.76 -9.26 -1.21
CA THR A 14 -3.78 -9.13 -0.16
C THR A 14 -4.89 -10.15 -0.36
N ARG A 15 -5.66 -10.39 0.70
CA ARG A 15 -6.91 -11.14 0.62
C ARG A 15 -8.00 -10.24 0.06
N HIS A 16 -8.94 -10.79 -0.69
CA HIS A 16 -10.07 -10.03 -1.23
C HIS A 16 -10.87 -9.33 -0.12
N THR A 17 -11.04 -9.98 1.04
CA THR A 17 -11.73 -9.42 2.23
C THR A 17 -11.00 -8.24 2.88
N GLN A 18 -9.77 -7.95 2.46
CA GLN A 18 -8.96 -6.83 2.96
C GLN A 18 -8.90 -5.69 1.95
N LEU A 19 -9.65 -5.75 0.85
CA LEU A 19 -9.79 -4.64 -0.08
C LEU A 19 -11.01 -3.79 0.31
N PRO A 20 -10.90 -2.44 0.34
CA PRO A 20 -9.72 -1.63 0.05
C PRO A 20 -8.79 -1.39 1.26
N THR A 21 -9.11 -1.91 2.45
CA THR A 21 -8.39 -1.65 3.72
C THR A 21 -6.87 -1.76 3.60
N ARG A 22 -6.35 -2.78 2.92
CA ARG A 22 -4.91 -2.98 2.71
C ARG A 22 -4.26 -1.84 1.93
N TRP A 23 -4.93 -1.30 0.93
CA TRP A 23 -4.43 -0.18 0.13
C TRP A 23 -4.38 1.09 0.97
N ILE A 24 -5.45 1.32 1.73
CA ILE A 24 -5.54 2.45 2.66
C ILE A 24 -4.41 2.35 3.69
N ASP A 25 -4.24 1.20 4.36
CA ASP A 25 -3.18 0.92 5.33
C ASP A 25 -1.77 1.19 4.79
N GLN A 26 -1.55 0.99 3.48
CA GLN A 26 -0.25 1.24 2.85
C GLN A 26 -0.03 2.70 2.50
N GLY A 27 -1.05 3.56 2.53
CA GLY A 27 -0.97 4.95 2.10
C GLY A 27 -1.12 5.14 0.58
N ALA A 28 -1.75 4.18 -0.12
CA ALA A 28 -1.92 4.26 -1.57
C ALA A 28 -2.91 5.38 -1.95
N THR A 29 -2.58 6.17 -2.97
CA THR A 29 -3.50 7.15 -3.59
C THR A 29 -4.24 6.57 -4.78
N GLN A 30 -3.68 5.52 -5.41
CA GLN A 30 -4.33 4.75 -6.48
C GLN A 30 -4.05 3.26 -6.26
N ALA A 31 -5.01 2.40 -6.59
CA ALA A 31 -4.81 0.96 -6.59
C ALA A 31 -5.62 0.27 -7.69
N LEU A 32 -5.07 -0.84 -8.20
CA LEU A 32 -5.67 -1.65 -9.26
C LEU A 32 -5.44 -3.13 -8.95
N ALA A 33 -6.52 -3.89 -8.71
CA ALA A 33 -6.43 -5.34 -8.60
C ALA A 33 -6.27 -5.96 -10.00
N ILE A 34 -5.17 -6.69 -10.23
CA ILE A 34 -4.77 -7.19 -11.55
C ILE A 34 -4.91 -8.72 -11.71
N LEU A 35 -4.74 -9.48 -10.62
CA LEU A 35 -4.88 -10.94 -10.62
C LEU A 35 -5.53 -11.41 -9.32
N LYS A 36 -6.41 -12.40 -9.41
CA LYS A 36 -6.89 -13.19 -8.28
C LYS A 36 -6.22 -14.55 -8.33
N VAL A 37 -5.73 -15.00 -7.18
CA VAL A 37 -4.90 -16.20 -7.07
C VAL A 37 -5.47 -17.07 -5.96
N LYS A 38 -5.50 -18.38 -6.18
CA LYS A 38 -6.18 -19.33 -5.29
C LYS A 38 -5.58 -19.43 -3.88
N SER A 39 -4.27 -19.21 -3.74
CA SER A 39 -3.58 -19.42 -2.47
C SER A 39 -2.54 -18.33 -2.19
N ARG A 40 -2.18 -18.19 -0.92
CA ARG A 40 -1.10 -17.28 -0.49
C ARG A 40 0.24 -17.68 -1.11
N TYR A 41 0.50 -18.98 -1.25
CA TYR A 41 1.71 -19.49 -1.85
C TYR A 41 1.85 -19.02 -3.30
N LEU A 42 0.81 -19.22 -4.12
CA LEU A 42 0.76 -18.75 -5.51
C LEU A 42 0.90 -17.23 -5.62
N SER A 43 0.27 -16.50 -4.69
CA SER A 43 0.42 -15.05 -4.64
C SER A 43 1.87 -14.62 -4.43
N GLY A 44 2.63 -15.33 -3.58
CA GLY A 44 4.04 -15.02 -3.35
C GLY A 44 4.91 -15.32 -4.57
N LEU A 45 4.69 -16.45 -5.25
CA LEU A 45 5.42 -16.79 -6.47
C LEU A 45 5.17 -15.76 -7.60
N THR A 46 3.91 -15.32 -7.73
CA THR A 46 3.52 -14.31 -8.72
C THR A 46 4.03 -12.91 -8.35
N GLU A 47 4.03 -12.56 -7.06
CA GLU A 47 4.57 -11.29 -6.55
C GLU A 47 6.05 -11.16 -6.83
N ILE A 48 6.84 -12.21 -6.61
CA ILE A 48 8.29 -12.20 -6.87
C ILE A 48 8.56 -11.88 -8.34
N ALA A 49 7.88 -12.56 -9.26
CA ALA A 49 8.05 -12.35 -10.70
C ALA A 49 7.73 -10.90 -11.13
N LEU A 50 6.67 -10.30 -10.56
CA LEU A 50 6.34 -8.90 -10.84
C LEU A 50 7.27 -7.91 -10.13
N ALA A 51 7.72 -8.21 -8.92
CA ALA A 51 8.58 -7.33 -8.12
C ALA A 51 9.97 -7.16 -8.74
N GLU A 52 10.47 -8.15 -9.50
CA GLU A 52 11.70 -8.02 -10.28
C GLU A 52 11.63 -6.92 -11.36
N LEU A 53 10.42 -6.59 -11.82
CA LEU A 53 10.16 -5.61 -12.89
C LEU A 53 9.79 -4.22 -12.35
N VAL A 54 9.63 -4.08 -11.03
CA VAL A 54 9.20 -2.84 -10.38
C VAL A 54 10.24 -2.41 -9.37
N ALA A 55 10.70 -1.16 -9.46
CA ALA A 55 11.61 -0.58 -8.48
C ALA A 55 10.89 -0.30 -7.15
N ASP A 56 10.61 -1.35 -6.36
CA ASP A 56 9.94 -1.22 -5.07
C ASP A 56 10.92 -0.73 -3.99
N LYS A 57 11.03 0.59 -3.86
CA LYS A 57 11.58 1.23 -2.66
C LYS A 57 10.52 2.13 -2.05
N THR A 58 9.68 1.53 -1.21
CA THR A 58 8.74 2.29 -0.38
C THR A 58 9.47 3.32 0.48
N ASN A 59 9.35 4.61 0.15
CA ASN A 59 9.82 5.70 0.99
C ASN A 59 8.63 6.29 1.76
N TRP A 60 8.36 5.75 2.95
CA TRP A 60 7.26 6.21 3.80
C TRP A 60 7.33 7.72 4.12
N ARG A 61 8.54 8.31 4.13
CA ARG A 61 8.69 9.76 4.32
C ARG A 61 8.18 10.53 3.11
N ALA A 62 8.40 10.03 1.89
CA ALA A 62 7.87 10.66 0.68
C ALA A 62 6.34 10.57 0.65
N MET A 63 5.78 9.40 0.99
CA MET A 63 4.33 9.16 1.07
C MET A 63 3.59 10.17 1.98
N LEU A 64 4.22 10.60 3.08
CA LEU A 64 3.62 11.52 4.05
C LEU A 64 3.84 13.00 3.74
N LYS A 65 4.62 13.35 2.70
CA LYS A 65 4.88 14.74 2.33
C LYS A 65 3.85 15.34 1.37
N GLY A 66 2.91 14.54 0.90
CA GLY A 66 1.92 14.98 -0.08
C GLY A 66 1.38 13.82 -0.88
N ASP A 67 0.61 14.15 -1.90
CA ASP A 67 0.21 13.20 -2.93
C ASP A 67 1.28 13.09 -4.01
N ASN A 68 1.37 11.90 -4.60
CA ASN A 68 2.28 11.68 -5.71
C ASN A 68 1.56 12.01 -7.02
N ALA A 69 2.35 12.23 -8.08
CA ALA A 69 1.81 12.23 -9.42
C ALA A 69 1.03 10.93 -9.67
N GLU A 70 -0.10 11.05 -10.36
CA GLU A 70 -0.88 9.90 -10.78
C GLU A 70 -0.07 9.02 -11.73
N ILE A 71 -0.30 7.71 -11.62
CA ILE A 71 0.27 6.68 -12.49
C ILE A 71 -0.89 6.02 -13.22
N ASP A 72 -0.74 5.83 -14.53
CA ASP A 72 -1.65 4.99 -15.29
C ASP A 72 -1.41 3.52 -14.94
N LEU A 73 -2.07 3.05 -13.89
CA LEU A 73 -1.92 1.68 -13.41
C LEU A 73 -2.41 0.64 -14.43
N LYS A 74 -3.34 1.00 -15.33
CA LYS A 74 -3.79 0.10 -16.40
C LYS A 74 -2.69 -0.06 -17.45
N ALA A 75 -2.03 1.02 -17.85
CA ALA A 75 -0.87 0.96 -18.73
C ALA A 75 0.29 0.16 -18.10
N GLU A 76 0.58 0.37 -16.82
CA GLU A 76 1.60 -0.40 -16.12
C GLU A 76 1.24 -1.90 -16.02
N ALA A 77 -0.02 -2.24 -15.77
CA ALA A 77 -0.47 -3.64 -15.80
C ALA A 77 -0.31 -4.26 -17.19
N ALA A 78 -0.67 -3.53 -18.25
CA ALA A 78 -0.51 -3.97 -19.64
C ALA A 78 0.96 -4.14 -20.04
N ARG A 79 1.87 -3.36 -19.44
CA ARG A 79 3.32 -3.50 -19.62
C ARG A 79 3.90 -4.67 -18.83
N LEU A 80 3.44 -4.90 -17.60
CA LEU A 80 4.04 -5.85 -16.66
C LEU A 80 3.54 -7.30 -16.82
N LEU A 81 2.24 -7.50 -17.07
CA LEU A 81 1.67 -8.85 -17.15
C LEU A 81 2.28 -9.70 -18.27
N PRO A 82 2.53 -9.19 -19.49
CA PRO A 82 3.17 -9.99 -20.55
C PRO A 82 4.56 -10.50 -20.19
N GLU A 83 5.33 -9.73 -19.42
CA GLU A 83 6.70 -10.09 -19.01
C GLU A 83 6.74 -11.30 -18.07
N ILE A 84 5.63 -11.60 -17.38
CA ILE A 84 5.53 -12.75 -16.47
C ILE A 84 4.66 -13.88 -17.03
N GLU A 85 4.30 -13.83 -18.31
CA GLU A 85 3.33 -14.78 -18.90
C GLU A 85 3.82 -16.22 -18.86
N GLN A 86 5.11 -16.41 -19.15
CA GLN A 86 5.75 -17.72 -19.05
C GLN A 86 5.62 -18.27 -17.63
N ARG A 87 5.88 -17.42 -16.62
CA ARG A 87 5.78 -17.81 -15.21
C ARG A 87 4.35 -18.13 -14.81
N ILE A 88 3.36 -17.35 -15.29
CA ILE A 88 1.93 -17.65 -15.08
C ILE A 88 1.59 -19.02 -15.68
N SER A 89 2.05 -19.30 -16.91
CA SER A 89 1.76 -20.56 -17.61
C SER A 89 2.32 -21.77 -16.87
N GLU A 90 3.55 -21.67 -16.34
CA GLU A 90 4.15 -22.72 -15.50
C GLU A 90 3.31 -22.99 -14.24
N LEU A 91 2.83 -21.93 -13.58
CA LEU A 91 2.01 -22.05 -12.38
C LEU A 91 0.62 -22.65 -12.68
N LEU A 92 0.00 -22.30 -13.81
CA LEU A 92 -1.28 -22.89 -14.23
C LEU A 92 -1.12 -24.38 -14.55
N ALA A 93 -0.03 -24.78 -15.22
CA ALA A 93 0.26 -26.18 -15.51
C ALA A 93 0.47 -27.02 -14.23
N GLU A 94 1.10 -26.45 -13.21
CA GLU A 94 1.38 -27.15 -11.94
C GLU A 94 0.18 -27.17 -10.99
N PHE A 95 -0.58 -26.07 -10.89
CA PHE A 95 -1.62 -25.87 -9.88
C PHE A 95 -3.06 -25.84 -10.41
N GLY A 96 -3.23 -26.01 -11.72
CA GLY A 96 -4.51 -26.04 -12.43
C GLY A 96 -4.86 -24.71 -13.11
N GLU A 97 -5.65 -24.79 -14.19
CA GLU A 97 -6.07 -23.66 -15.03
C GLU A 97 -6.81 -22.54 -14.27
N ASP A 98 -7.43 -22.86 -13.15
CA ASP A 98 -8.16 -21.90 -12.31
C ASP A 98 -7.30 -21.36 -11.14
N ALA A 99 -5.99 -21.65 -11.11
CA ALA A 99 -5.08 -21.19 -10.06
C ALA A 99 -4.86 -19.67 -10.06
N ILE A 100 -4.91 -19.05 -11.24
CA ILE A 100 -4.71 -17.61 -11.45
C ILE A 100 -5.79 -17.10 -12.42
N GLU A 101 -6.54 -16.10 -11.97
CA GLU A 101 -7.57 -15.41 -12.74
C GLU A 101 -7.11 -13.98 -13.02
N ARG A 102 -7.12 -13.56 -14.29
CA ARG A 102 -6.87 -12.17 -14.67
C ARG A 102 -8.08 -11.31 -14.36
N LEU A 103 -7.84 -10.10 -13.87
CA LEU A 103 -8.89 -9.15 -13.52
C LEU A 103 -8.84 -7.94 -14.46
N ASP A 104 -10.01 -7.50 -14.91
CA ASP A 104 -10.20 -6.22 -15.58
C ASP A 104 -11.05 -5.33 -14.68
N ASN A 105 -10.37 -4.65 -13.76
CA ASN A 105 -11.00 -3.75 -12.79
C ASN A 105 -10.67 -2.29 -13.12
N ASP A 106 -11.44 -1.38 -12.54
CA ASP A 106 -11.12 0.03 -12.55
C ASP A 106 -10.10 0.42 -11.47
N ILE A 107 -9.41 1.53 -11.74
CA ILE A 107 -8.50 2.14 -10.76
C ILE A 107 -9.34 2.73 -9.63
N VAL A 108 -8.99 2.36 -8.40
CA VAL A 108 -9.58 2.94 -7.20
C VAL A 108 -8.70 4.10 -6.75
N ASN A 109 -9.24 5.32 -6.82
CA ASN A 109 -8.61 6.52 -6.29
C ASN A 109 -8.93 6.68 -4.80
N ILE A 110 -7.92 6.96 -4.00
CA ILE A 110 -8.01 7.06 -2.53
C ILE A 110 -7.54 8.46 -2.13
N HIS A 111 -8.44 9.19 -1.47
CA HIS A 111 -8.18 10.53 -0.95
C HIS A 111 -8.10 10.48 0.57
N TYR A 112 -7.10 11.15 1.13
CA TYR A 112 -6.88 11.20 2.57
C TYR A 112 -7.30 12.55 3.14
N PRO A 113 -7.93 12.60 4.31
CA PRO A 113 -8.26 13.86 4.98
C PRO A 113 -7.00 14.41 5.64
N VAL A 114 -6.22 15.15 4.85
CA VAL A 114 -5.02 15.87 5.31
C VAL A 114 -5.21 17.35 5.04
N GLN A 115 -5.30 18.14 6.11
CA GLN A 115 -5.40 19.60 6.02
C GLN A 115 -4.06 20.21 5.63
N GLN A 116 -2.96 19.69 6.19
CA GLN A 116 -1.61 20.16 5.91
C GLN A 116 -0.61 19.02 5.96
N TYR A 117 0.16 18.88 4.88
CA TYR A 117 1.26 17.93 4.81
C TYR A 117 2.53 18.48 5.50
N PRO A 118 3.28 17.65 6.24
CA PRO A 118 4.54 18.05 6.87
C PRO A 118 5.64 18.31 5.85
N THR A 119 6.35 19.44 5.98
CA THR A 119 7.54 19.75 5.17
C THR A 119 8.77 18.93 5.59
N LYS A 120 8.89 18.67 6.90
CA LYS A 120 9.91 17.83 7.52
C LYS A 120 9.23 16.70 8.30
N ILE A 121 9.71 15.48 8.10
CA ILE A 121 9.18 14.30 8.79
C ILE A 121 9.98 14.06 10.07
N SER A 122 9.34 14.27 11.21
CA SER A 122 9.78 13.81 12.54
C SER A 122 8.85 12.71 13.01
N SER A 123 9.39 11.58 13.48
CA SER A 123 8.57 10.46 13.96
C SER A 123 8.46 10.52 15.48
N HIS A 124 7.24 10.63 15.98
CA HIS A 124 6.91 10.37 17.36
C HIS A 124 7.07 8.88 17.68
N ASN A 125 7.38 8.57 18.94
CA ASN A 125 7.57 7.20 19.41
C ASN A 125 7.35 7.11 20.92
N PHE A 126 6.35 6.33 21.35
CA PHE A 126 6.04 6.12 22.77
C PHE A 126 7.19 5.53 23.58
N ASP A 127 8.10 4.77 22.95
CA ASP A 127 9.29 4.22 23.62
C ASP A 127 10.30 5.30 24.03
N LYS A 128 10.28 6.45 23.35
CA LYS A 128 11.19 7.57 23.59
C LYS A 128 10.52 8.69 24.38
N ASN A 129 9.26 8.97 24.05
CA ASN A 129 8.43 9.93 24.76
C ASN A 129 7.01 9.34 24.86
N PRO A 130 6.55 8.97 26.06
CA PRO A 130 5.26 8.31 26.24
C PRO A 130 4.06 9.22 25.92
N VAL A 131 4.28 10.53 25.83
CA VAL A 131 3.25 11.52 25.51
C VAL A 131 3.47 12.08 24.11
N VAL A 132 2.39 12.12 23.32
CA VAL A 132 2.37 12.72 21.99
C VAL A 132 1.25 13.75 21.96
N GLU A 133 1.64 15.00 21.74
CA GLU A 133 0.75 16.16 21.76
C GLU A 133 0.96 17.01 20.50
N GLY A 134 -0.09 17.71 20.09
CA GLY A 134 -0.10 18.61 18.93
C GLY A 134 -1.49 18.72 18.32
N VAL A 135 -1.58 19.50 17.26
CA VAL A 135 -2.81 19.62 16.45
C VAL A 135 -2.83 18.51 15.42
N LEU A 136 -3.89 17.69 15.39
CA LEU A 136 -4.07 16.67 14.35
C LEU A 136 -4.39 17.36 13.01
N LEU A 137 -3.43 17.31 12.08
CA LEU A 137 -3.53 17.91 10.75
C LEU A 137 -4.01 16.92 9.68
N GLY A 138 -4.00 15.62 9.97
CA GLY A 138 -4.54 14.63 9.05
C GLY A 138 -4.21 13.19 9.38
N ILE A 139 -4.73 12.29 8.54
CA ILE A 139 -4.43 10.86 8.59
C ILE A 139 -4.04 10.36 7.19
N LYS A 140 -2.96 9.59 7.08
CA LYS A 140 -2.56 8.95 5.82
C LYS A 140 -1.98 7.56 6.07
N GLY A 141 -2.71 6.56 5.58
CA GLY A 141 -2.50 5.16 5.91
C GLY A 141 -2.47 4.91 7.42
N GLN A 142 -1.39 4.31 7.91
CA GLN A 142 -1.24 3.99 9.34
C GLN A 142 -0.77 5.17 10.20
N TYR A 143 -0.64 6.36 9.61
CA TYR A 143 -0.04 7.51 10.27
C TYR A 143 -1.08 8.55 10.65
N LEU A 144 -1.02 8.99 11.90
CA LEU A 144 -1.56 10.30 12.29
C LEU A 144 -0.49 11.36 12.03
N ILE A 145 -0.93 12.51 11.52
CA ILE A 145 -0.08 13.65 11.19
C ILE A 145 -0.44 14.79 12.15
N PHE A 146 0.53 15.20 12.96
CA PHE A 146 0.45 16.35 13.84
C PHE A 146 1.37 17.48 13.33
N ASP A 147 1.11 18.70 13.76
CA ASP A 147 2.02 19.84 13.59
C ASP A 147 3.41 19.60 14.22
N THR A 148 3.49 18.77 15.26
CA THR A 148 4.73 18.40 15.95
C THR A 148 5.46 17.19 15.34
N GLY A 149 4.84 16.45 14.42
CA GLY A 149 5.41 15.24 13.84
C GLY A 149 4.36 14.22 13.41
N VAL A 150 4.81 13.02 13.01
CA VAL A 150 3.94 11.93 12.58
C VAL A 150 4.10 10.72 13.48
N ILE A 151 3.06 9.92 13.66
CA ILE A 151 3.13 8.67 14.41
C ILE A 151 2.51 7.52 13.62
N ASN A 152 3.22 6.40 13.50
CA ASN A 152 2.66 5.16 12.98
C ASN A 152 1.93 4.44 14.12
N ILE A 153 0.60 4.43 14.09
CA ILE A 153 -0.21 3.83 15.16
C ILE A 153 -0.10 2.30 15.15
N ARG A 154 0.07 1.67 13.98
CA ARG A 154 0.22 0.22 13.86
C ARG A 154 1.47 -0.30 14.59
N LYS A 155 2.51 0.52 14.77
CA LYS A 155 3.68 0.15 15.58
C LYS A 155 3.30 -0.17 17.03
N PHE A 156 2.21 0.42 17.55
CA PHE A 156 1.87 0.42 18.97
C PHE A 156 0.59 -0.37 19.27
N THR A 157 0.23 -1.37 18.46
CA THR A 157 -1.01 -2.16 18.63
C THR A 157 -1.08 -2.95 19.94
N SER A 158 0.04 -3.12 20.65
CA SER A 158 0.10 -3.79 21.95
C SER A 158 0.07 -2.84 23.14
N TYR A 159 -0.12 -1.54 22.91
CA TYR A 159 -0.10 -0.51 23.94
C TYR A 159 -1.53 -0.18 24.34
N GLU A 160 -1.74 0.05 25.62
CA GLU A 160 -2.94 0.75 26.10
C GLU A 160 -2.68 2.25 25.99
N VAL A 161 -3.57 2.96 25.29
CA VAL A 161 -3.42 4.39 25.00
C VAL A 161 -4.72 5.09 25.35
N SER A 162 -4.64 6.20 26.09
CA SER A 162 -5.74 7.15 26.27
C SER A 162 -5.60 8.29 25.25
N VAL A 163 -6.75 8.77 24.77
CA VAL A 163 -6.82 9.90 23.83
C VAL A 163 -7.73 10.94 24.42
N GLU A 164 -7.25 12.18 24.47
CA GLU A 164 -8.01 13.35 24.90
C GLU A 164 -7.96 14.39 23.78
N ALA A 165 -9.09 15.05 23.52
CA ALA A 165 -9.20 16.14 22.54
C ALA A 165 -9.93 17.30 23.22
N LEU A 166 -9.44 18.53 22.98
CA LEU A 166 -9.96 19.78 23.54
C LEU A 166 -10.98 20.42 22.60
#